data_AF-A0A166CFW9-F1
#
_entry.id   AF-A0A166CFW9-F1
#
_cell.length_a   1.000
_cell.length_b   1.000
_cell.length_c   1.000
_cell.angle_alpha   90.00
_cell.angle_beta   90.00
_cell.angle_gamma   90.00
#
_symmetry.space_group_name_H-M   'P 1'
#
loop_
_entity.id
_entity.type
_entity.pdbx_description
1 polymer ?
#
loop_
_entity_poly.entity_id
_entity_poly.type
_entity_poly.pdbx_seq_one_letter_code
_entity_poly.pdbx_strand_id
1 'polypeptide(L)'
;MKVANEKMKTSIVIEKNIMKKLKKIAIDKEITQNKLINEYIIKGIKDENKNKPSMKIPEHLIRNKDTYNPDPDELMEMAGIIKIDKPFDTLKAIKEVRSDKEWL
;
A
#
# COMPACT_ATOMS: atom_id res chain seq x y z
N MET A 1 -7.54 4.08 -30.61
CA MET A 1 -6.14 4.05 -31.06
C MET A 1 -5.64 2.62 -31.03
N LYS A 2 -5.18 2.06 -32.15
CA LYS A 2 -4.45 0.78 -32.15
C LYS A 2 -3.02 1.09 -31.69
N VAL A 3 -2.69 0.77 -30.44
CA VAL A 3 -1.30 0.83 -29.97
C VAL A 3 -0.55 -0.26 -30.72
N ALA A 4 0.34 0.13 -31.64
CA ALA A 4 1.25 -0.81 -32.26
C ALA A 4 2.18 -1.37 -31.16
N ASN A 5 2.21 -2.69 -30.98
CA ASN A 5 3.17 -3.33 -30.09
C ASN A 5 4.57 -3.21 -30.72
N GLU A 6 5.28 -2.13 -30.38
CA GLU A 6 6.67 -1.96 -30.78
C GLU A 6 7.53 -3.07 -30.15
N LYS A 7 8.24 -3.81 -31.01
CA LYS A 7 9.16 -4.86 -30.57
C LYS A 7 10.56 -4.28 -30.45
N MET A 8 11.09 -4.21 -29.24
CA MET A 8 12.47 -3.81 -28.99
C MET A 8 13.41 -5.02 -29.03
N LYS A 9 14.56 -4.89 -29.70
CA LYS A 9 15.64 -5.87 -29.62
C LYS A 9 16.51 -5.54 -28.41
N THR A 10 16.80 -6.54 -27.60
CA THR A 10 17.66 -6.40 -26.42
C THR A 10 18.57 -7.62 -26.27
N SER A 11 19.64 -7.49 -25.51
CA SER A 11 20.55 -8.57 -25.15
C SER A 11 20.43 -8.85 -23.66
N ILE A 12 20.24 -10.12 -23.29
CA ILE A 12 20.16 -10.58 -21.90
C ILE A 12 21.05 -11.81 -21.72
N VAL A 13 21.67 -11.91 -20.55
CA VAL A 13 22.48 -13.07 -20.17
C VAL A 13 21.58 -14.08 -19.47
N ILE A 14 21.49 -15.29 -20.04
CA ILE A 14 20.73 -16.41 -19.46
C ILE A 14 21.68 -17.60 -19.32
N GLU A 15 21.64 -18.26 -18.16
CA GLU A 15 22.43 -19.46 -17.92
C GLU A 15 22.14 -20.56 -18.95
N LYS A 16 23.19 -21.28 -19.36
CA LYS A 16 23.12 -22.34 -20.37
C LYS A 16 22.07 -23.41 -20.03
N ASN A 17 21.97 -23.81 -18.77
CA ASN A 17 21.04 -24.84 -18.32
C ASN A 17 19.58 -24.37 -18.38
N ILE A 18 19.32 -23.11 -18.01
CA ILE A 18 17.99 -22.49 -18.12
C ILE A 18 17.58 -22.38 -19.59
N MET A 19 18.50 -21.93 -20.45
CA MET A 19 18.26 -21.81 -21.89
C MET A 19 17.89 -23.16 -22.53
N LYS A 20 18.57 -24.25 -22.16
CA LYS A 20 18.22 -25.61 -22.64
C LYS A 20 16.80 -26.02 -22.22
N LYS A 21 16.43 -25.77 -20.96
CA LYS A 21 15.08 -26.07 -20.46
C LYS A 21 14.01 -25.26 -21.19
N LEU A 22 14.24 -23.96 -21.39
CA LEU A 22 13.32 -23.09 -22.14
C LEU A 22 13.10 -23.59 -23.56
N LYS A 23 14.16 -24.03 -24.26
CA LYS A 23 14.04 -24.61 -25.60
C LYS A 23 13.17 -25.87 -25.61
N LYS A 24 13.39 -26.78 -24.65
CA LYS A 24 12.58 -28.00 -24.54
C LYS A 24 11.10 -27.67 -24.32
N ILE A 25 10.80 -26.78 -23.36
CA ILE A 25 9.44 -26.35 -23.07
C ILE A 25 8.78 -25.66 -24.29
N ALA A 26 9.54 -24.89 -25.06
CA ALA A 26 9.02 -24.24 -26.26
C ALA A 26 8.62 -25.26 -27.33
N ILE A 27 9.42 -26.32 -27.51
CA ILE A 27 9.14 -27.44 -28.41
C ILE A 27 7.89 -28.19 -27.94
N ASP A 28 7.83 -28.57 -26.66
CA ASP A 28 6.70 -29.31 -26.08
C ASP A 28 5.37 -28.53 -26.19
N LYS A 29 5.43 -27.20 -26.25
CA LYS A 29 4.27 -26.30 -26.39
C LYS A 29 4.00 -25.84 -27.83
N GLU A 30 4.79 -26.27 -28.79
CA GLU A 30 4.71 -25.85 -30.20
C GLU A 30 4.76 -24.32 -30.39
N ILE A 31 5.56 -23.61 -29.57
CA ILE A 31 5.73 -22.16 -29.65
C ILE A 31 7.19 -21.77 -29.86
N THR A 32 7.41 -20.54 -30.32
CA THR A 32 8.77 -20.01 -30.46
C THR A 32 9.39 -19.73 -29.10
N GLN A 33 10.71 -19.89 -29.00
CA GLN A 33 11.49 -19.57 -27.81
C GLN A 33 11.25 -18.12 -27.33
N ASN A 34 11.18 -17.17 -28.27
CA ASN A 34 10.91 -15.76 -27.95
C ASN A 34 9.50 -15.56 -27.36
N LYS A 35 8.49 -16.26 -27.87
CA LYS A 35 7.12 -16.18 -27.34
C LYS A 35 7.07 -16.72 -25.91
N LEU A 36 7.70 -17.87 -25.66
CA LEU A 36 7.78 -18.46 -24.32
C LEU A 36 8.48 -17.51 -23.32
N ILE A 37 9.62 -16.93 -23.71
CA ILE A 37 10.37 -15.99 -22.87
C ILE A 37 9.48 -14.78 -22.52
N ASN A 38 8.79 -14.20 -23.49
CA ASN A 38 7.88 -13.08 -23.26
C ASN A 38 6.74 -13.45 -22.31
N GLU A 39 6.11 -14.61 -22.48
CA GLU A 39 5.04 -15.09 -21.61
C GLU A 39 5.52 -15.23 -20.15
N TYR A 40 6.71 -15.79 -19.95
CA TYR A 40 7.29 -15.95 -18.62
C TYR A 40 7.72 -14.64 -17.98
N ILE A 41 8.27 -13.69 -18.75
CA ILE A 41 8.57 -12.35 -18.25
C ILE A 41 7.28 -11.64 -17.83
N ILE A 42 6.23 -11.67 -18.65
CA ILE A 42 4.93 -11.06 -18.32
C ILE A 42 4.34 -11.70 -17.06
N LYS A 43 4.42 -13.03 -16.95
CA LYS A 43 3.93 -13.74 -15.76
C LYS A 43 4.73 -13.34 -14.51
N GLY A 44 6.06 -13.28 -14.61
CA GLY A 44 6.94 -12.85 -13.52
C GLY A 44 6.60 -11.43 -13.04
N ILE A 45 6.42 -10.48 -13.96
CA ILE A 45 6.02 -9.09 -13.62
C ILE A 45 4.65 -9.07 -12.91
N LYS A 46 3.68 -9.86 -13.39
CA LYS A 46 2.35 -9.93 -12.77
C LYS A 46 2.42 -10.52 -11.37
N ASP A 47 3.20 -11.57 -11.17
CA ASP A 47 3.33 -12.24 -9.87
C ASP A 47 4.12 -11.36 -8.89
N GLU A 48 5.13 -10.62 -9.37
CA GLU A 48 5.83 -9.61 -8.56
C GLU A 48 4.88 -8.46 -8.14
N ASN A 49 4.02 -8.00 -9.04
CA ASN A 49 3.02 -6.96 -8.74
C ASN A 49 1.89 -7.44 -7.82
N LYS A 50 1.60 -8.75 -7.76
CA LYS A 50 0.65 -9.33 -6.80
C LYS A 50 1.26 -9.46 -5.40
N ASN A 51 2.55 -9.80 -5.34
CA ASN A 51 3.25 -10.08 -4.09
C ASN A 51 3.98 -8.88 -3.49
N LYS A 52 4.17 -7.81 -4.28
CA LYS A 52 4.32 -6.48 -3.73
C LYS A 52 2.91 -6.03 -3.37
N PRO A 53 2.49 -6.01 -2.08
CA PRO A 53 1.42 -5.10 -1.73
C PRO A 53 1.89 -3.77 -2.29
N SER A 54 1.14 -3.19 -3.22
CA SER A 54 1.37 -1.80 -3.52
C SER A 54 1.43 -1.15 -2.16
N MET A 55 2.57 -0.58 -1.79
CA MET A 55 2.73 0.25 -0.59
C MET A 55 1.95 1.56 -0.79
N LYS A 56 0.79 1.46 -1.44
CA LYS A 56 -0.30 2.40 -1.39
C LYS A 56 -0.88 2.17 -0.02
N ILE A 57 -0.40 2.97 0.93
CA ILE A 57 -1.22 3.37 2.07
C ILE A 57 -2.64 3.55 1.50
N PRO A 58 -3.64 2.77 1.96
CA PRO A 58 -5.02 2.95 1.52
C PRO A 58 -5.36 4.43 1.46
N GLU A 59 -6.08 4.90 0.44
CA GLU A 59 -6.31 6.35 0.25
C GLU A 59 -6.89 7.02 1.51
N HIS A 60 -7.73 6.31 2.28
CA HIS A 60 -8.29 6.75 3.56
C HIS A 60 -7.26 6.92 4.70
N LEU A 61 -6.04 6.40 4.55
CA LEU A 61 -4.92 6.56 5.49
C LEU A 61 -3.90 7.62 5.03
N ILE A 62 -4.04 8.16 3.82
CA ILE A 62 -3.21 9.27 3.33
C ILE A 62 -3.91 10.58 3.74
N ARG A 63 -3.42 11.30 4.76
CA ARG A 63 -3.90 12.68 5.02
C ARG A 63 -3.21 13.65 4.04
N ASN A 64 -3.76 13.86 2.84
CA ASN A 64 -3.35 14.95 1.94
C ASN A 64 -4.49 15.98 1.78
N LYS A 65 -4.23 17.16 1.20
CA LYS A 65 -5.25 18.23 1.04
C LYS A 65 -6.52 17.77 0.32
N ASP A 66 -6.40 16.77 -0.55
CA ASP A 66 -7.49 16.28 -1.41
C ASP A 66 -8.31 15.15 -0.73
N THR A 67 -7.81 14.53 0.34
CA THR A 67 -8.42 13.38 1.04
C THR A 67 -8.58 13.59 2.54
N TYR A 68 -8.06 14.69 3.09
CA TYR A 68 -8.21 15.08 4.48
C TYR A 68 -9.63 15.59 4.75
N ASN A 69 -10.47 14.70 5.28
CA ASN A 69 -11.77 15.03 5.84
C ASN A 69 -11.77 14.73 7.35
N PRO A 70 -11.24 15.64 8.18
CA PRO A 70 -11.19 15.41 9.62
C PRO A 70 -12.60 15.37 10.20
N ASP A 71 -12.86 14.39 11.06
CA ASP A 71 -14.04 14.41 11.92
C ASP A 71 -13.81 15.44 13.05
N PRO A 72 -14.65 16.49 13.16
CA PRO A 72 -14.52 17.47 14.23
C PRO A 72 -14.59 16.86 15.63
N ASP A 73 -15.35 15.79 15.82
CA ASP A 73 -15.50 15.14 17.12
C ASP A 73 -14.22 14.37 17.50
N GLU A 74 -13.63 13.64 16.54
CA GLU A 74 -12.32 12.97 16.71
C GLU A 74 -11.22 13.98 17.08
N LEU A 75 -11.21 15.15 16.42
CA LEU A 75 -10.25 16.21 16.73
C LEU A 75 -10.44 16.79 18.14
N MET A 76 -11.69 16.95 18.60
CA MET A 76 -11.98 17.42 19.95
C MET A 76 -11.52 16.41 21.00
N GLU A 77 -11.75 15.12 20.78
CA GLU A 77 -11.28 14.05 21.66
C GLU A 77 -9.75 14.01 21.77
N MET A 78 -9.03 14.09 20.64
CA MET A 78 -7.57 14.16 20.64
C MET A 78 -7.03 15.40 21.37
N ALA A 79 -7.74 16.52 21.30
CA ALA A 79 -7.38 17.74 22.01
C ALA A 79 -7.74 17.70 23.51
N GLY A 80 -8.36 16.62 23.99
CA GLY A 80 -8.84 16.50 25.37
C GLY A 80 -10.02 17.43 25.69
N ILE A 81 -10.73 17.88 24.66
CA ILE A 81 -11.92 18.73 24.80
C ILE A 81 -13.12 17.82 25.01
N ILE A 82 -13.65 17.82 26.23
CA ILE A 82 -14.88 17.11 26.57
C ILE A 82 -16.10 18.02 26.40
N LYS A 83 -17.11 17.55 25.67
CA LYS A 83 -18.43 18.18 25.64
C LYS A 83 -19.17 17.85 26.94
N ILE A 84 -19.75 18.87 27.56
CA ILE A 84 -20.52 18.76 28.80
C ILE A 84 -21.90 19.36 28.58
N ASP A 85 -22.96 18.69 29.04
CA ASP A 85 -24.33 19.18 28.88
C ASP A 85 -24.62 20.41 29.76
N LYS A 86 -23.90 20.55 30.87
CA LYS A 86 -24.07 21.64 31.83
C LYS A 86 -22.73 22.31 32.10
N PRO A 87 -22.65 23.65 32.10
CA PRO A 87 -21.43 24.34 32.50
C PRO A 87 -21.09 24.00 33.96
N PHE A 88 -19.81 23.79 34.24
CA PHE A 88 -19.30 23.58 35.60
C PHE A 88 -18.16 24.54 35.91
N ASP A 89 -17.90 24.78 37.20
CA ASP A 89 -16.79 25.61 37.66
C ASP A 89 -15.48 24.82 37.59
N THR A 90 -14.66 25.17 36.59
CA THR A 90 -13.37 24.51 36.34
C THR A 90 -12.38 24.71 37.47
N LEU A 91 -12.38 25.87 38.13
CA LEU A 91 -11.46 26.16 39.24
C LEU A 91 -11.81 25.31 40.46
N LYS A 92 -13.10 25.11 40.73
CA LYS A 92 -13.56 24.25 41.81
C LYS A 92 -13.18 22.78 41.55
N ALA A 93 -13.47 22.27 40.36
CA ALA A 93 -13.13 20.90 39.98
C ALA A 93 -11.61 20.63 40.04
N ILE A 94 -10.77 21.56 39.54
CA ILE A 94 -9.31 21.44 39.62
C ILE A 94 -8.84 21.45 41.08
N LYS A 95 -9.45 22.27 41.95
CA LYS A 95 -9.12 22.31 43.38
C LYS A 95 -9.47 21.01 44.08
N GLU A 96 -10.61 20.41 43.78
CA GLU A 96 -11.03 19.10 44.32
C GLU A 96 -10.01 18.01 43.94
N VAL A 97 -9.70 17.87 42.65
CA VAL A 97 -8.70 16.90 42.16
C VAL A 97 -7.31 17.13 42.77
N ARG A 98 -6.90 18.39 42.98
CA ARG A 98 -5.60 18.72 43.58
C ARG A 98 -5.57 18.51 45.11
N SER A 99 -6.72 18.58 45.78
CA SER A 99 -6.82 18.49 47.24
C SER A 99 -7.07 17.05 47.71
N ASP A 100 -7.62 16.19 46.85
CA ASP A 100 -7.72 14.75 47.08
C ASP A 100 -6.32 14.12 47.09
N LYS A 101 -5.72 14.08 48.28
CA LYS A 101 -4.46 13.38 48.59
C LYS A 101 -4.63 11.86 48.72
N GLU A 102 -5.69 11.25 48.20
CA GLU A 102 -5.94 9.80 48.37
C GLU A 102 -5.26 8.92 47.30
N TRP A 103 -4.51 9.49 46.36
CA TRP A 103 -3.80 8.73 45.32
C TRP A 103 -2.26 8.94 45.29
N LEU A 104 -1.65 9.23 46.45
CA LEU A 104 -0.19 9.14 46.68
C LEU A 104 0.09 8.43 48.00
#